data_AF-A0A7V9JFL0-F1
#
_entry.id   AF-A0A7V9JFL0-F1
#
_cell.length_a   1.000
_cell.length_b   1.000
_cell.length_c   1.000
_cell.angle_alpha   90.00
_cell.angle_beta   90.00
_cell.angle_gamma   90.00
#
_symmetry.space_group_name_H-M   'P 1'
#
loop_
_entity.id
_entity.type
_entity.pdbx_description
1 polymer ?
#
loop_
_entity_poly.entity_id
_entity_poly.type
_entity_poly.pdbx_seq_one_letter_code
_entity_poly.pdbx_strand_id
1 'polypeptide(L)'
;MTTADRVARFAALGLLAVSAAAPFVLLAIWSVGRDWFYPAVFPPRFTAQSWRDLLSGERLLGATTTSLVLGAGTGAFACIAGLPVGRSLA
;
A
#
# COMPACT_ATOMS: atom_id res chain seq x y z
N MET A 1 14.97 -17.62 -26.06
CA MET A 1 14.22 -16.35 -25.94
C MET A 1 14.69 -15.40 -27.02
N THR A 2 13.82 -15.13 -27.98
CA THR A 2 14.04 -14.14 -29.03
C THR A 2 14.06 -12.73 -28.42
N THR A 3 14.56 -11.74 -29.15
CA THR A 3 14.49 -10.33 -28.72
C THR A 3 13.03 -9.89 -28.52
N ALA A 4 12.10 -10.42 -29.32
CA ALA A 4 10.67 -10.18 -29.19
C ALA A 4 10.10 -10.69 -27.86
N ASP A 5 10.47 -11.90 -27.42
CA ASP A 5 10.01 -12.45 -26.14
C ASP A 5 10.46 -11.60 -24.94
N ARG A 6 11.68 -11.04 -25.01
CA ARG A 6 12.20 -10.16 -23.96
C ARG A 6 11.42 -8.85 -23.90
N VAL A 7 11.17 -8.22 -25.04
CA VAL A 7 10.37 -6.99 -25.13
C VAL A 7 8.96 -7.22 -24.62
N ALA A 8 8.30 -8.30 -25.05
CA ALA A 8 6.96 -8.66 -24.59
C ALA A 8 6.92 -8.89 -23.08
N ARG A 9 7.91 -9.59 -22.52
CA ARG A 9 8.03 -9.80 -21.07
C ARG A 9 8.19 -8.49 -20.30
N PHE A 10 9.06 -7.59 -20.75
CA PHE A 10 9.24 -6.29 -20.10
C PHE A 10 7.99 -5.43 -20.21
N ALA A 11 7.30 -5.43 -21.35
CA ALA A 11 6.03 -4.74 -21.51
C ALA A 11 4.96 -5.30 -20.56
N ALA A 12 4.86 -6.63 -20.43
CA ALA A 12 3.92 -7.27 -19.51
C ALA A 12 4.24 -6.93 -18.03
N LEU A 13 5.52 -6.99 -17.64
CA LEU A 13 5.95 -6.60 -16.29
C LEU A 13 5.72 -5.12 -16.02
N GLY A 14 5.97 -4.25 -17.01
CA GLY A 14 5.69 -2.83 -16.92
C GLY A 14 4.20 -2.55 -16.75
N LEU A 15 3.35 -3.21 -17.53
CA LEU A 15 1.89 -3.09 -17.42
C LEU A 15 1.38 -3.57 -16.06
N LEU A 16 1.91 -4.70 -15.55
CA LEU A 16 1.60 -5.22 -14.23
C LEU A 16 2.05 -4.25 -13.13
N ALA A 17 3.24 -3.67 -13.24
CA ALA A 17 3.74 -2.71 -12.28
C ALA A 17 2.89 -1.44 -12.27
N VAL A 18 2.52 -0.92 -13.44
CA VAL A 18 1.64 0.25 -13.56
C VAL A 18 0.25 -0.04 -13.02
N SER A 19 -0.35 -1.19 -13.32
CA SER A 19 -1.67 -1.55 -12.82
C SER A 19 -1.69 -1.74 -11.31
N ALA A 20 -0.64 -2.36 -10.75
CA ALA A 20 -0.47 -2.52 -9.31
C ALA A 20 -0.23 -1.17 -8.60
N ALA A 21 0.54 -0.27 -9.21
CA ALA A 21 0.90 1.02 -8.62
C ALA A 21 -0.20 2.09 -8.77
N ALA A 22 -1.02 2.03 -9.82
CA ALA A 22 -2.05 3.02 -10.13
C ALA A 22 -2.94 3.45 -8.95
N PRO A 23 -3.55 2.53 -8.17
CA PRO A 23 -4.40 2.93 -7.04
C PRO A 23 -3.60 3.65 -5.94
N PHE A 24 -2.34 3.27 -5.71
CA PHE A 24 -1.47 3.92 -4.72
C PHE A 24 -1.05 5.32 -5.17
N VAL A 25 -0.82 5.51 -6.47
CA VAL A 25 -0.53 6.83 -7.05
C VAL A 25 -1.74 7.76 -6.86
N LEU A 26 -2.96 7.28 -7.12
CA LEU A 26 -4.18 8.05 -6.88
C LEU A 26 -4.35 8.39 -5.40
N LEU A 27 -4.16 7.41 -4.49
CA LEU A 27 -4.19 7.66 -3.05
C LEU A 27 -3.14 8.69 -2.62
N ALA A 28 -1.93 8.64 -3.17
CA ALA A 28 -0.87 9.60 -2.86
C ALA A 28 -1.28 11.03 -3.30
N ILE A 29 -1.80 11.18 -4.52
CA ILE A 29 -2.29 12.47 -5.04
C ILE A 29 -3.43 13.00 -4.18
N TRP A 30 -4.38 12.15 -3.81
CA TRP A 30 -5.53 12.55 -3.01
C TRP A 30 -5.18 12.82 -1.54
N SER A 31 -4.11 12.18 -1.00
CA SER A 31 -3.64 12.44 0.36
C SER A 31 -3.18 13.89 0.57
N VAL A 32 -2.76 14.56 -0.50
CA VAL A 32 -2.35 15.97 -0.52
C VAL A 32 -3.38 16.86 -1.21
N GLY A 33 -4.57 16.35 -1.51
CA GLY A 33 -5.68 17.09 -2.09
C GLY A 33 -6.62 17.68 -1.06
N ARG A 34 -7.28 18.80 -1.38
CA ARG A 34 -8.46 19.30 -0.69
C ARG A 34 -9.61 19.48 -1.66
N ASP A 35 -10.83 19.45 -1.10
CA ASP A 35 -12.06 19.80 -1.82
C ASP A 35 -12.25 18.96 -3.10
N TRP A 36 -11.87 17.69 -3.05
CA TRP A 36 -12.06 16.75 -4.16
C TRP A 36 -13.52 16.31 -4.22
N PHE A 37 -14.12 16.39 -5.41
CA PHE A 37 -15.48 15.95 -5.69
C PHE A 37 -15.51 15.11 -6.95
N TYR A 38 -16.26 14.00 -6.92
CA TYR A 38 -16.52 13.17 -8.09
C TYR A 38 -17.22 13.99 -9.19
N PRO A 39 -16.86 13.86 -10.48
CA PRO A 39 -15.95 12.88 -11.09
C PRO A 39 -14.52 13.41 -11.37
N ALA A 40 -14.07 14.47 -10.70
CA ALA A 40 -12.74 15.01 -10.96
C ALA A 40 -11.65 13.96 -10.67
N VAL A 41 -10.67 13.79 -11.56
CA VAL A 41 -9.56 12.85 -11.30
C VAL A 41 -8.55 13.45 -10.32
N PHE A 42 -8.28 14.75 -10.46
CA PHE A 42 -7.32 15.48 -9.63
C PHE A 42 -8.05 16.48 -8.72
N PRO A 43 -7.55 16.69 -7.48
CA PRO A 43 -8.11 17.69 -6.58
C PRO A 43 -7.87 19.10 -7.13
N PRO A 44 -8.80 20.04 -6.93
CA PRO A 44 -8.65 21.43 -7.39
C PRO A 44 -7.55 22.18 -6.64
N ARG A 45 -7.18 21.74 -5.42
CA ARG A 45 -6.16 22.36 -4.59
C ARG A 45 -5.28 21.31 -3.93
N PHE A 46 -3.98 21.55 -3.99
CA PHE A 46 -2.98 20.75 -3.27
C PHE A 46 -2.59 21.43 -1.95
N THR A 47 -2.50 20.65 -0.88
CA THR A 47 -2.16 21.11 0.46
C THR A 47 -1.64 19.97 1.34
N ALA A 48 -0.82 20.31 2.34
CA ALA A 48 -0.37 19.39 3.38
C ALA A 48 -1.25 19.42 4.64
N GLN A 49 -2.40 20.09 4.60
CA GLN A 49 -3.25 20.30 5.78
C GLN A 49 -3.69 18.97 6.40
N SER A 50 -4.17 18.01 5.60
CA SER A 50 -4.61 16.70 6.09
C SER A 50 -3.49 15.98 6.87
N TRP A 51 -2.24 16.08 6.39
CA TRP A 51 -1.09 15.51 7.08
C TRP A 51 -0.76 16.24 8.39
N ARG A 52 -0.86 17.58 8.43
CA ARG A 52 -0.68 18.35 9.67
C ARG A 52 -1.76 18.02 10.70
N ASP A 53 -3.01 17.89 10.25
CA ASP A 53 -4.14 17.54 11.12
C ASP A 53 -3.98 16.11 11.66
N LEU A 54 -3.55 15.17 10.82
CA LEU A 54 -3.25 13.79 11.23
C LEU A 54 -2.11 13.70 12.25
N LEU A 55 -1.00 14.43 12.00
CA LEU A 55 0.19 14.39 12.85
C LEU A 55 0.03 15.19 14.15
N SER A 56 -0.88 16.16 14.21
CA SER A 56 -1.17 16.91 15.44
C SER A 56 -2.08 16.15 16.42
N GLY A 57 -2.73 15.06 15.98
CA GLY A 57 -3.63 14.26 16.81
C GLY A 57 -2.95 13.06 17.48
N GLU A 58 -3.13 12.89 18.80
CA GLU A 58 -2.61 11.74 19.55
C GLU A 58 -3.23 10.39 19.14
N ARG A 59 -4.45 10.41 18.56
CA ARG A 59 -5.17 9.18 18.15
C ARG A 59 -4.43 8.39 17.08
N LEU A 60 -3.69 9.05 16.20
CA LEU A 60 -2.95 8.39 15.12
C LEU A 60 -1.85 7.49 15.69
N LEU A 61 -1.11 7.97 16.69
CA LEU A 61 -0.04 7.20 17.33
C LEU A 61 -0.61 5.94 17.99
N GLY A 62 -1.67 6.08 18.79
CA GLY A 62 -2.31 4.93 19.44
C GLY A 62 -2.84 3.88 18.46
N ALA A 63 -3.50 4.32 17.37
CA ALA A 63 -3.99 3.42 16.33
C ALA A 63 -2.84 2.72 15.58
N THR A 64 -1.76 3.46 15.26
CA THR A 64 -0.59 2.93 14.56
C THR A 64 0.13 1.89 15.42
N THR A 65 0.37 2.19 16.70
CA THR A 65 0.99 1.24 17.65
C THR A 65 0.15 -0.01 17.81
N THR A 66 -1.17 0.14 17.97
CA THR A 66 -2.09 -1.02 18.09
C THR A 66 -2.01 -1.90 16.86
N SER A 67 -2.06 -1.30 15.66
CA SER A 67 -2.00 -2.02 14.40
C SER A 67 -0.65 -2.73 14.21
N LEU A 68 0.45 -2.07 14.60
CA LEU A 68 1.79 -2.64 14.54
C LEU A 68 1.92 -3.85 15.48
N VAL A 69 1.46 -3.74 16.72
CA VAL A 69 1.49 -4.84 17.70
C VAL A 69 0.66 -6.02 17.23
N LEU A 70 -0.56 -5.76 16.72
CA LEU A 70 -1.42 -6.81 16.19
C LEU A 70 -0.79 -7.48 14.95
N GLY A 71 -0.29 -6.72 13.99
CA GLY A 71 0.34 -7.26 12.79
C GLY A 71 1.59 -8.08 13.10
N ALA A 72 2.49 -7.55 13.94
CA ALA A 72 3.70 -8.27 14.33
C ALA A 72 3.40 -9.51 15.18
N GLY A 73 2.48 -9.39 16.15
CA GLY A 73 2.09 -10.49 17.01
C GLY A 73 1.42 -11.63 16.25
N THR A 74 0.47 -11.30 15.37
CA THR A 74 -0.19 -12.31 14.51
C THR A 74 0.79 -12.94 13.54
N GLY A 75 1.68 -12.17 12.91
CA GLY A 75 2.71 -12.69 12.02
C GLY A 75 3.68 -13.64 12.73
N ALA A 76 4.16 -13.26 13.93
CA ALA A 76 5.02 -14.11 14.74
C ALA A 76 4.32 -15.41 15.14
N PHE A 77 3.07 -15.32 15.61
CA PHE A 77 2.28 -16.49 15.97
C PHE A 77 2.06 -17.42 14.78
N ALA A 78 1.71 -16.87 13.62
CA ALA A 78 1.53 -17.65 12.39
C ALA A 78 2.82 -18.38 11.98
N CYS A 79 3.99 -17.74 12.10
CA CYS A 79 5.27 -18.40 11.85
C CYS A 79 5.56 -19.53 12.85
N ILE A 80 5.36 -19.27 14.15
CA ILE A 80 5.61 -20.25 15.22
C ILE A 80 4.72 -21.47 15.06
N ALA A 81 3.44 -21.27 14.75
CA ALA A 81 2.49 -22.36 14.58
C ALA A 81 2.61 -23.04 13.20
N GLY A 82 2.82 -22.26 12.14
CA GLY A 82 2.82 -22.74 10.76
C GLY A 82 4.09 -23.50 10.36
N LEU A 83 5.27 -23.10 10.85
CA LEU A 83 6.53 -23.74 10.47
C LEU A 83 6.62 -25.21 10.90
N PRO A 84 6.26 -25.61 12.13
CA PRO A 84 6.25 -27.02 12.54
C PRO A 84 5.22 -27.84 11.76
N VAL A 85 4.02 -27.29 11.55
CA VAL A 85 2.96 -27.98 10.78
C VAL A 85 3.41 -28.21 9.34
N GLY A 86 3.92 -27.18 8.66
CA GLY A 86 4.44 -27.31 7.31
C GLY A 86 5.58 -28.33 7.23
N ARG A 87 6.47 -28.38 8.23
CA ARG A 87 7.51 -29.39 8.34
C ARG A 87 7.00 -30.82 8.51
N SER A 88 5.85 -31.01 9.16
CA SER A 88 5.27 -32.34 9.33
C SER A 88 4.54 -32.87 8.09
N LEU A 89 4.17 -31.99 7.16
CA LEU A 89 3.46 -32.32 5.92
C LEU A 89 4.39 -32.51 4.71
N ALA A 90 5.66 -32.12 4.83
CA ALA A 90 6.70 -32.25 3.79
C ALA A 90 7.50 -33.54 3.97
#